data_AF-A0A7C4NSC4-F1
#
_entry.id   AF-A0A7C4NSC4-F1
#
_cell.length_a   1.000
_cell.length_b   1.000
_cell.length_c   1.000
_cell.angle_alpha   90.00
_cell.angle_beta   90.00
_cell.angle_gamma   90.00
#
_symmetry.space_group_name_H-M   'P 1'
#
loop_
_entity.id
_entity.type
_entity.pdbx_description
1 polymer ?
#
loop_
_entity_poly.entity_id
_entity_poly.type
_entity_poly.pdbx_seq_one_letter_code
_entity_poly.pdbx_strand_id
1 'polypeptide(L)' 'MKVIFDPDIPEEIKEDILNAIKEENIGEICKFCGGDTLYVAHLGNILDVKCYECGHSYLEIELEEE' A
#
# COMPACT_ATOMS: atom_id res chain seq x y z
N MET A 1 -2.17 11.41 2.13
CA MET A 1 -1.12 10.60 1.47
C MET A 1 -1.54 10.25 0.04
N LYS A 2 -0.63 10.38 -0.94
CA LYS A 2 -0.80 9.87 -2.32
C LYS A 2 -0.47 8.37 -2.34
N VAL A 3 -1.10 7.60 -3.22
CA VAL A 3 -0.84 6.15 -3.35
C VAL A 3 -0.35 5.85 -4.76
N ILE A 4 0.77 5.13 -4.87
CA ILE A 4 1.34 4.64 -6.11
C ILE A 4 1.30 3.11 -6.05
N PHE A 5 0.95 2.47 -7.16
CA PHE A 5 0.89 1.01 -7.26
C PHE A 5 2.04 0.51 -8.10
N ASP A 6 2.56 -0.66 -7.75
CA ASP A 6 3.40 -1.43 -8.64
C ASP A 6 2.68 -1.68 -9.99
N PRO A 7 3.37 -1.56 -11.14
CA PRO A 7 2.78 -1.81 -12.45
C PRO A 7 2.18 -3.21 -12.61
N ASP A 8 2.64 -4.20 -11.83
CA ASP A 8 2.14 -5.57 -11.88
C ASP A 8 0.80 -5.76 -11.15
N ILE A 9 0.33 -4.75 -10.39
CA ILE A 9 -0.97 -4.80 -9.69
C ILE A 9 -2.12 -4.53 -10.67
N PRO A 10 -3.05 -5.49 -10.88
CA PRO A 10 -4.18 -5.33 -11.78
C PRO A 10 -5.12 -4.21 -11.28
N GLU A 11 -5.77 -3.51 -12.21
CA GLU A 11 -6.61 -2.35 -11.87
C GLU A 11 -7.85 -2.73 -11.05
N GLU A 12 -8.34 -3.97 -11.19
CA GLU A 12 -9.52 -4.47 -10.50
C GLU A 12 -9.37 -4.48 -8.97
N ILE A 13 -8.17 -4.79 -8.46
CA ILE A 13 -7.92 -4.86 -7.02
C ILE A 13 -7.46 -3.53 -6.41
N LYS A 14 -7.18 -2.51 -7.24
CA LYS A 14 -6.69 -1.21 -6.75
C LYS A 14 -7.71 -0.52 -5.86
N GLU A 15 -9.00 -0.64 -6.18
CA GLU A 15 -10.06 -0.02 -5.38
C GLU A 15 -10.15 -0.67 -3.98
N ASP A 16 -10.06 -1.99 -3.90
CA ASP A 16 -10.05 -2.73 -2.62
C ASP A 16 -8.84 -2.35 -1.75
N ILE A 17 -7.65 -2.23 -2.35
CA ILE A 17 -6.44 -1.80 -1.62
C ILE A 17 -6.62 -0.37 -1.10
N LEU A 18 -7.19 0.55 -1.89
CA LEU A 18 -7.45 1.92 -1.44
C LEU A 18 -8.45 1.97 -0.29
N ASN A 19 -9.44 1.07 -0.28
CA ASN A 19 -10.38 0.97 0.83
C ASN A 19 -9.69 0.43 2.09
N ALA A 20 -8.89 -0.64 1.97
CA ALA A 20 -8.11 -1.17 3.09
C ALA A 20 -7.18 -0.10 3.71
N ILE A 21 -6.48 0.69 2.88
CA ILE A 21 -5.63 1.81 3.34
C ILE A 21 -6.43 2.86 4.14
N LYS A 22 -7.65 3.16 3.70
CA LYS A 22 -8.54 4.11 4.39
C LYS A 22 -9.07 3.54 5.70
N GLU A 23 -9.46 2.28 5.72
CA GLU A 23 -9.97 1.59 6.91
C GLU A 23 -8.91 1.51 8.00
N GLU A 24 -7.67 1.18 7.63
CA GLU A 24 -6.52 1.13 8.55
C GLU A 24 -6.06 2.52 9.04
N ASN A 25 -6.70 3.59 8.54
CA ASN A 25 -6.39 4.98 8.90
C ASN A 25 -4.89 5.29 8.78
N ILE A 26 -4.27 4.81 7.69
CA ILE A 26 -2.89 5.13 7.35
C ILE A 26 -2.88 6.63 7.05
N GLY A 27 -2.42 7.40 8.03
CA GLY A 27 -2.66 8.85 8.13
C GLY A 27 -2.15 9.69 6.94
N GLU A 28 -2.31 11.01 7.04
CA GLU A 28 -2.04 11.89 5.90
C GLU A 28 -0.57 11.94 5.47
N ILE A 29 0.35 11.69 6.40
CA ILE A 29 1.80 11.62 6.23
C ILE A 29 2.40 10.42 6.99
N CYS A 30 3.55 9.94 6.52
CA CYS A 30 4.35 8.93 7.18
C CYS A 30 4.84 9.44 8.54
N LYS A 31 4.51 8.73 9.62
CA LYS A 31 4.93 9.10 10.99
C LYS A 31 6.42 8.91 11.25
N PHE A 32 7.15 8.21 10.36
CA PHE A 32 8.56 7.89 10.54
C PHE A 32 9.49 8.86 9.80
N CYS A 33 9.15 9.25 8.58
CA CYS A 33 9.98 10.17 7.78
C CYS A 33 9.27 11.46 7.35
N GLY A 34 7.96 11.59 7.58
CA GLY A 34 7.16 12.74 7.15
C GLY A 34 6.76 12.73 5.68
N GLY A 35 7.11 11.69 4.92
CA GLY A 35 6.73 11.56 3.50
C GLY A 35 5.22 11.46 3.30
N ASP A 36 4.71 11.98 2.20
CA ASP A 36 3.27 12.06 1.90
C ASP A 36 2.81 11.02 0.87
N THR A 37 3.67 10.05 0.53
CA THR A 37 3.43 9.09 -0.54
C THR A 37 3.59 7.64 -0.04
N LEU A 38 2.57 6.83 -0.30
CA LEU A 38 2.56 5.38 -0.13
C LEU A 38 2.84 4.70 -1.47
N TYR A 39 3.45 3.54 -1.38
CA TYR A 39 3.70 2.64 -2.48
C TYR A 39 3.20 1.24 -2.11
N VAL A 40 2.39 0.67 -2.99
CA VAL A 40 1.90 -0.70 -2.86
C VAL A 40 2.79 -1.58 -3.72
N ALA A 41 3.64 -2.37 -3.08
CA ALA A 41 4.55 -3.29 -3.75
C ALA A 41 3.90 -4.66 -3.93
N HIS A 42 4.01 -5.24 -5.12
CA HIS A 42 3.59 -6.62 -5.38
C HIS A 42 4.75 -7.58 -5.15
N LEU A 43 4.69 -8.36 -4.07
CA LEU A 43 5.73 -9.29 -3.64
C LEU A 43 5.31 -10.76 -3.89
N GLY A 44 4.73 -11.02 -5.06
CA GLY A 44 4.18 -12.34 -5.39
C GLY A 44 2.78 -12.49 -4.81
N ASN A 45 2.61 -13.29 -3.76
CA ASN A 45 1.30 -13.50 -3.12
C ASN A 45 0.98 -12.46 -2.04
N ILE A 46 1.83 -11.45 -1.85
CA ILE A 46 1.65 -10.43 -0.81
C ILE A 46 1.72 -9.05 -1.45
N LEU A 47 0.76 -8.20 -1.11
CA LEU A 47 0.82 -6.76 -1.36
C LEU A 47 1.30 -6.05 -0.10
N ASP A 48 2.42 -5.35 -0.21
CA ASP A 48 3.00 -4.57 0.88
C ASP A 48 2.72 -3.07 0.65
N VAL A 49 1.87 -2.48 1.49
CA VAL A 49 1.63 -1.04 1.53
C VAL A 49 2.67 -0.39 2.42
N LYS A 50 3.60 0.34 1.82
CA LYS A 50 4.72 0.98 2.52
C LYS A 50 4.88 2.45 2.16
N CYS A 51 5.60 3.19 3.00
CA CYS A 51 6.05 4.53 2.64
C CYS A 51 7.03 4.46 1.47
N TYR A 52 6.75 5.22 0.41
CA TYR A 52 7.62 5.29 -0.76
C TYR A 52 9.03 5.83 -0.42
N GLU A 53 9.10 6.78 0.50
CA GLU A 53 10.35 7.49 0.84
C GLU A 53 11.28 6.70 1.78
N CYS A 54 10.73 6.10 2.85
CA CYS A 54 11.54 5.43 3.88
C CYS A 54 11.38 3.91 3.91
N GLY A 55 10.46 3.34 3.12
CA GLY A 55 10.21 1.90 3.07
C GLY A 55 9.48 1.33 4.29
N HIS A 56 9.02 2.15 5.23
CA HIS A 56 8.25 1.66 6.37
C HIS A 56 6.96 0.99 5.91
N SER A 57 6.78 -0.29 6.20
CA SER A 57 5.58 -1.06 5.91
C SER A 57 4.47 -0.74 6.91
N TYR A 58 3.25 -0.51 6.39
CA TYR A 58 2.06 -0.21 7.16
C TYR A 58 1.08 -1.37 7.19
N LEU A 59 0.94 -2.07 6.06
CA LEU A 59 -0.05 -3.12 5.88
C LEU A 59 0.49 -4.14 4.87
N GLU A 60 0.38 -5.41 5.22
CA GLU A 60 0.64 -6.53 4.33
C GLU A 60 -0.69 -7.24 4.07
N ILE A 61 -1.04 -7.40 2.79
CA ILE A 61 -2.27 -8.05 2.35
C ILE A 61 -1.88 -9.34 1.63
N GLU A 62 -2.24 -10.48 2.19
CA GLU A 62 -2.08 -11.77 1.51
C GLU A 62 -3.16 -11.91 0.43
N LEU A 63 -2.74 -12.16 -0.80
CA LEU A 63 -3.62 -12.54 -1.89
C LEU A 63 -3.90 -14.03 -1.73
N GLU A 64 -5.09 -14.40 -1.26
CA GLU A 64 -5.51 -15.80 -1.23
C GLU A 64 -5.51 -16.36 -2.66
N GLU A 65 -4.67 -17.37 -2.93
CA GLU A 65 -4.79 -18.20 -4.12
C GLU A 65 -6.03 -19.10 -3.93
N GLU A 66 -7.04 -18.92 -4.78
CA GLU A 66 -8.27 -19.72 -4.80
C GLU A 66 -8.01 -21.23 -4.97
#